data_AF-A0A9P6G432-F1
#
_entry.id   AF-A0A9P6G432-F1
#
_cell.length_a   1.000
_cell.length_b   1.000
_cell.length_c   1.000
_cell.angle_alpha   90.00
_cell.angle_beta   90.00
_cell.angle_gamma   90.00
#
_symmetry.space_group_name_H-M   'P 1'
#
loop_
_entity.id
_entity.type
_entity.pdbx_description
1 polymer ?
#
loop_
_entity_poly.entity_id
_entity_poly.type
_entity_poly.pdbx_seq_one_letter_code
_entity_poly.pdbx_strand_id
1 'polypeptide(L)'
;MMAWKHVLEELASTARNNKAKLLQAIPENLTTKSNAVKTVDLRIDIHQNSRDPNKAVAKIQANTQAKDQAVKDFIKSGNKGSGHKGTHKNIAEIPFDRSSFDIDDFEKKIRSSR
;
A
#
# COMPACT_ATOMS: atom_id res chain seq x y z
N MET A 1 18.89 8.98 -10.45
CA MET A 1 17.43 8.98 -10.18
C MET A 1 17.21 7.95 -9.07
N MET A 2 16.64 8.33 -7.91
CA MET A 2 16.39 7.34 -6.85
C MET A 2 15.45 6.28 -7.41
N ALA A 3 15.83 5.01 -7.32
CA ALA A 3 14.96 3.92 -7.70
C ALA A 3 13.62 4.10 -6.96
N TRP A 4 12.49 3.86 -7.62
CA TRP A 4 11.13 3.95 -7.05
C TRP A 4 10.53 5.33 -6.83
N LYS A 5 11.30 6.42 -6.91
CA LYS A 5 10.78 7.78 -6.63
C LYS A 5 9.48 8.09 -7.38
N HIS A 6 9.46 7.83 -8.68
CA HIS A 6 8.30 8.12 -9.53
C HIS A 6 7.05 7.31 -9.14
N VAL A 7 7.19 6.00 -8.95
CA VAL A 7 6.04 5.14 -8.61
C VAL A 7 5.49 5.41 -7.21
N LEU A 8 6.35 5.82 -6.26
CA LEU A 8 5.91 6.22 -4.92
C LEU A 8 5.23 7.60 -4.92
N GLU A 9 5.72 8.54 -5.75
CA GLU A 9 5.06 9.83 -5.98
C GLU A 9 3.67 9.66 -6.60
N GLU A 10 3.55 8.80 -7.62
CA GLU A 10 2.25 8.47 -8.25
C GLU A 10 1.29 7.84 -7.23
N LEU A 11 1.77 6.90 -6.42
CA LEU A 11 0.96 6.27 -5.38
C LEU A 11 0.49 7.27 -4.33
N ALA A 12 1.38 8.16 -3.86
CA ALA A 12 1.05 9.20 -2.89
C ALA A 12 -0.03 10.15 -3.43
N SER A 13 0.14 10.65 -4.65
CA SER A 13 -0.85 11.51 -5.31
C SER A 13 -2.19 10.79 -5.47
N THR A 14 -2.17 9.52 -5.90
CA THR A 14 -3.39 8.70 -6.05
C THR A 14 -4.08 8.49 -4.69
N ALA A 15 -3.31 8.30 -3.61
CA ALA A 15 -3.83 8.15 -2.26
C ALA A 15 -4.55 9.42 -1.78
N ARG A 16 -3.97 10.61 -2.01
CA ARG A 16 -4.63 11.90 -1.72
C ARG A 16 -5.92 12.06 -2.50
N ASN A 17 -5.89 11.79 -3.80
CA ASN A 17 -7.08 11.88 -4.66
C ASN A 17 -8.17 10.86 -4.28
N ASN A 18 -7.81 9.80 -3.56
CA ASN A 18 -8.72 8.75 -3.12
C ASN A 18 -8.82 8.66 -1.58
N LYS A 19 -8.58 9.76 -0.84
CA LYS A 19 -8.59 9.79 0.64
C LYS A 19 -9.79 9.08 1.24
N ALA A 20 -10.99 9.31 0.70
CA ALA A 20 -12.22 8.68 1.18
C ALA A 20 -12.17 7.13 1.15
N LYS A 21 -11.50 6.52 0.16
CA LYS A 21 -11.38 5.06 0.07
C LYS A 21 -10.50 4.46 1.16
N LEU A 22 -9.51 5.21 1.64
CA LEU A 22 -8.62 4.83 2.74
C LEU A 22 -9.36 4.85 4.09
N LEU A 23 -10.26 5.83 4.25
CA LEU A 23 -11.01 6.07 5.48
C LEU A 23 -12.30 5.28 5.60
N GLN A 24 -12.81 4.74 4.49
CA GLN A 24 -14.02 3.92 4.52
C GLN A 24 -13.88 2.78 5.53
N ALA A 25 -14.89 2.61 6.38
CA ALA A 25 -14.98 1.50 7.30
C ALA A 25 -14.89 0.18 6.52
N ILE A 26 -14.19 -0.79 7.11
CA ILE A 26 -14.19 -2.16 6.60
C ILE A 26 -15.41 -2.84 7.24
N PRO A 27 -16.28 -3.49 6.45
CA PRO A 27 -17.42 -4.22 6.99
C PRO A 27 -16.98 -5.21 8.07
N GLU A 28 -17.78 -5.40 9.14
CA GLU A 28 -17.41 -6.22 10.29
C GLU A 28 -17.06 -7.69 9.95
N ASN A 29 -17.61 -8.20 8.84
CA ASN A 29 -17.32 -9.54 8.33
C ASN A 29 -15.99 -9.63 7.54
N LEU A 30 -15.26 -8.52 7.38
CA LEU A 30 -13.99 -8.44 6.66
C LEU A 30 -12.90 -7.86 7.57
N THR A 31 -11.67 -8.32 7.39
CA THR A 31 -10.50 -7.78 8.10
C THR A 31 -9.64 -6.88 7.21
N THR A 32 -9.90 -6.88 5.90
CA THR A 32 -9.08 -6.19 4.90
C THR A 32 -9.95 -5.67 3.76
N LYS A 33 -9.58 -4.50 3.24
CA LYS A 33 -10.03 -3.95 1.98
C LYS A 33 -8.85 -3.87 1.01
N SER A 34 -8.76 -4.82 0.10
CA SER A 34 -7.69 -4.88 -0.89
C SER A 34 -7.90 -3.88 -2.03
N ASN A 35 -6.78 -3.42 -2.60
CA ASN A 35 -6.71 -2.44 -3.67
C ASN A 35 -7.51 -1.15 -3.36
N ALA A 36 -7.53 -0.71 -2.11
CA ALA A 36 -8.24 0.51 -1.71
C ALA A 36 -7.76 1.72 -2.52
N VAL A 37 -6.46 1.75 -2.83
CA VAL A 37 -5.83 2.65 -3.80
C VAL A 37 -4.90 1.82 -4.67
N LYS A 38 -4.90 2.04 -5.98
CA LYS A 38 -4.12 1.24 -6.93
C LYS A 38 -3.58 2.12 -8.06
N THR A 39 -2.31 1.91 -8.38
CA THR A 39 -1.61 2.40 -9.58
C THR A 39 -1.25 1.20 -10.47
N VAL A 40 -0.53 1.43 -11.57
CA VAL A 40 0.00 0.33 -12.38
C VAL A 40 0.99 -0.52 -11.56
N ASP A 41 1.93 0.14 -10.89
CA ASP A 41 3.06 -0.52 -10.25
C ASP A 41 2.81 -0.93 -8.80
N LEU A 42 2.09 -0.09 -8.05
CA LEU A 42 1.88 -0.25 -6.61
C LEU A 42 0.40 -0.22 -6.23
N ARG A 43 0.09 -0.68 -5.03
CA ARG A 43 -1.24 -0.54 -4.41
C ARG A 43 -1.15 -0.37 -2.91
N ILE A 44 -2.26 0.09 -2.33
CA ILE A 44 -2.49 0.17 -0.89
C ILE A 44 -3.68 -0.73 -0.55
N ASP A 45 -3.41 -1.72 0.28
CA ASP A 45 -4.42 -2.56 0.94
C ASP A 45 -4.61 -2.04 2.37
N ILE A 46 -5.87 -1.92 2.82
CA ILE A 46 -6.17 -1.45 4.18
C ILE A 46 -6.57 -2.63 5.03
N HIS A 47 -5.82 -2.88 6.10
CA HIS A 47 -6.12 -3.90 7.08
C HIS A 47 -6.71 -3.24 8.33
N GLN A 48 -7.84 -3.75 8.80
CA GLN A 48 -8.45 -3.32 10.04
C GLN A 48 -7.67 -3.86 11.24
N ASN A 49 -7.55 -3.05 12.28
CA ASN A 49 -7.15 -3.56 13.59
C ASN A 49 -8.35 -4.23 14.26
N SER A 50 -8.22 -5.50 14.62
CA SER A 50 -9.30 -6.29 15.23
C SER A 50 -9.73 -5.81 16.62
N ARG A 51 -8.90 -5.00 17.30
CA ARG A 51 -9.17 -4.47 18.63
C ARG A 51 -9.73 -3.05 18.61
N ASP A 52 -9.56 -2.32 17.51
CA ASP A 52 -9.97 -0.93 17.38
C ASP A 52 -10.33 -0.60 15.92
N PRO A 53 -11.62 -0.43 15.58
CA PRO A 53 -12.06 -0.21 14.21
C PRO A 53 -11.59 1.13 13.63
N ASN A 54 -11.17 2.10 14.45
CA ASN A 54 -10.60 3.36 13.97
C ASN A 54 -9.13 3.22 13.58
N LYS A 55 -8.43 2.21 14.11
CA LYS A 55 -7.04 1.92 13.75
C LYS A 55 -6.97 0.99 12.55
N ALA A 56 -6.08 1.34 11.63
CA ALA A 56 -5.83 0.58 10.43
C ALA A 56 -4.34 0.54 10.09
N VAL A 57 -3.99 -0.42 9.25
CA VAL A 57 -2.66 -0.51 8.65
C VAL A 57 -2.82 -0.48 7.14
N ALA A 58 -2.22 0.52 6.51
CA ALA A 58 -2.06 0.57 5.06
C ALA A 58 -0.83 -0.24 4.66
N LYS A 59 -1.04 -1.31 3.90
CA LYS A 59 0.05 -2.11 3.32
C LYS A 59 0.32 -1.63 1.91
N ILE A 60 1.51 -1.08 1.69
CA ILE A 60 1.99 -0.73 0.37
C ILE A 60 2.55 -1.99 -0.27
N GLN A 61 2.02 -2.37 -1.43
CA GLN A 61 2.39 -3.61 -2.10
C GLN A 61 2.77 -3.38 -3.55
N ALA A 62 3.73 -4.17 -4.03
CA ALA A 62 4.08 -4.24 -5.45
C ALA A 62 3.04 -5.07 -6.21
N ASN A 63 2.61 -4.58 -7.38
CA ASN A 63 1.70 -5.30 -8.28
C ASN A 63 2.47 -6.26 -9.18
N THR A 64 2.00 -7.51 -9.34
CA THR A 64 2.56 -8.48 -10.30
C THR A 64 2.74 -7.91 -11.71
N GLN A 65 1.82 -7.05 -12.12
CA GLN A 65 1.74 -6.44 -13.44
C GLN A 65 2.49 -5.09 -13.54
N ALA A 66 3.38 -4.80 -12.57
CA ALA A 66 4.19 -3.60 -12.58
C ALA A 66 4.92 -3.44 -13.93
N LYS A 67 5.02 -2.20 -14.40
CA LYS A 67 5.78 -1.81 -15.60
C LYS A 67 7.16 -1.30 -15.23
N ASP A 68 7.30 -0.62 -14.09
CA ASP A 68 8.58 -0.14 -13.57
C ASP A 68 9.55 -1.30 -13.32
N GLN A 69 10.77 -1.12 -13.80
CA GLN A 69 11.78 -2.17 -13.77
C GLN A 69 12.25 -2.49 -12.35
N ALA A 70 12.42 -1.46 -11.51
CA ALA A 70 12.86 -1.67 -10.14
C ALA A 70 11.79 -2.40 -9.32
N VAL A 71 10.50 -2.13 -9.58
CA VAL A 71 9.37 -2.86 -8.99
C VAL A 71 9.35 -4.32 -9.43
N LYS A 72 9.52 -4.59 -10.73
CA LYS A 72 9.63 -5.96 -11.26
C LYS A 72 10.78 -6.72 -10.59
N ASP A 73 11.94 -6.09 -10.46
CA ASP A 73 13.12 -6.74 -9.89
C ASP A 73 12.95 -7.07 -8.41
N PHE A 74 12.25 -6.22 -7.65
CA PHE A 74 11.86 -6.53 -6.27
C PHE A 74 10.90 -7.72 -6.16
N ILE A 75 9.90 -7.79 -7.04
CA ILE A 75 8.97 -8.93 -7.05
C ILE A 75 9.75 -10.22 -7.34
N LYS A 76 10.65 -10.19 -8.33
CA LYS A 76 11.51 -11.33 -8.68
C LYS A 76 12.44 -11.72 -7.54
N SER A 77 13.07 -10.76 -6.86
CA SER A 77 13.98 -11.04 -5.75
C SER A 77 13.25 -11.70 -4.58
N GLY A 78 12.02 -11.27 -4.29
CA GLY A 78 11.17 -11.85 -3.24
C GLY A 78 10.57 -13.22 -3.60
N ASN A 79 10.74 -13.70 -4.82
CA ASN A 79 10.22 -14.98 -5.32
C ASN A 79 11.31 -16.06 -5.47
N LYS A 80 12.51 -15.83 -4.93
CA LYS A 80 13.59 -16.83 -4.89
C LYS A 80 13.34 -17.82 -3.74
N GLY A 81 12.65 -18.93 -4.01
CA GLY A 81 12.42 -20.03 -3.04
C GLY A 81 11.34 -21.03 -3.49
N SER A 82 11.25 -22.18 -2.80
CA SER A 82 10.25 -23.26 -3.06
C SER A 82 8.87 -23.00 -2.40
N GLY A 83 8.70 -21.86 -1.73
CA GLY A 83 7.44 -21.49 -1.09
C GLY A 83 6.41 -20.90 -2.06
N HIS A 84 5.14 -20.82 -1.63
CA HIS A 84 4.05 -20.16 -2.38
C HIS A 84 4.51 -18.81 -2.93
N LYS A 85 4.63 -18.72 -4.25
CA LYS A 85 4.96 -17.48 -4.98
C LYS A 85 3.78 -16.53 -4.84
N GLY A 86 3.74 -15.79 -3.74
CA GLY A 86 2.77 -14.73 -3.53
C GLY A 86 2.81 -13.74 -4.69
N THR A 87 1.66 -13.45 -5.26
CA THR A 87 1.48 -12.49 -6.36
C THR A 87 1.81 -11.06 -5.91
N HIS A 88 1.70 -10.74 -4.63
CA HIS A 88 1.96 -9.40 -4.10
C HIS A 88 3.06 -9.43 -3.04
N LYS A 89 3.94 -8.42 -3.06
CA LYS A 89 5.02 -8.26 -2.08
C LYS A 89 4.83 -6.97 -1.31
N ASN A 90 4.79 -7.05 0.02
CA ASN A 90 4.73 -5.87 0.89
C ASN A 90 6.05 -5.12 0.80
N ILE A 91 5.94 -3.81 0.62
CA ILE A 91 7.06 -2.87 0.61
C ILE A 91 7.15 -2.18 1.98
N ALA A 92 6.00 -1.74 2.49
CA ALA A 92 5.91 -1.05 3.77
C ALA A 92 4.51 -1.23 4.38
N GLU A 93 4.43 -1.01 5.69
CA GLU A 93 3.19 -0.96 6.44
C GLU A 93 3.12 0.38 7.18
N ILE A 94 2.05 1.14 6.96
CA ILE A 94 1.83 2.45 7.55
C ILE A 94 0.60 2.37 8.47
N PRO A 95 0.79 2.34 9.80
CA PRO A 95 -0.33 2.44 10.72
C PRO A 95 -0.92 3.86 10.70
N PHE A 96 -2.24 3.96 10.81
CA PHE A 96 -2.94 5.23 10.92
C PHE A 96 -4.26 5.08 11.68
N ASP A 97 -4.76 6.21 12.19
CA ASP A 97 -6.08 6.33 12.80
C ASP A 97 -7.01 7.08 11.83
N ARG A 98 -8.20 6.52 11.58
CA ARG A 98 -9.18 7.09 10.65
C ARG A 98 -9.79 8.40 11.17
N SER A 99 -9.90 8.57 12.48
CA SER A 99 -10.51 9.75 13.11
C SER A 99 -9.60 10.99 13.08
N SER A 100 -8.29 10.77 13.04
CA SER A 100 -7.26 11.82 13.04
C SER A 100 -6.34 11.72 11.81
N PHE A 101 -6.87 11.18 10.70
CA PHE A 101 -6.06 10.89 9.53
C PHE A 101 -5.52 12.15 8.83
N ASP A 102 -4.20 12.32 8.93
CA ASP A 102 -3.43 13.33 8.21
C ASP A 102 -2.95 12.75 6.86
N ILE A 103 -3.48 13.33 5.78
CA ILE A 103 -3.12 12.89 4.42
C ILE A 103 -1.71 13.33 4.03
N ASP A 104 -1.20 14.43 4.55
CA ASP A 104 0.11 14.98 4.16
C ASP A 104 1.24 14.16 4.80
N ASP A 105 1.08 13.81 6.08
CA ASP A 105 1.96 12.86 6.76
C ASP A 105 1.91 11.47 6.08
N PHE A 106 0.73 11.01 5.70
CA PHE A 106 0.57 9.74 5.00
C PHE A 106 1.28 9.71 3.64
N GLU A 107 1.15 10.76 2.83
CA GLU A 107 1.90 10.89 1.57
C GLU A 107 3.41 10.91 1.80
N LYS A 108 3.88 11.64 2.82
CA LYS A 108 5.30 11.70 3.16
C LYS A 108 5.83 10.31 3.52
N LYS A 109 5.07 9.54 4.28
CA LYS A 109 5.39 8.13 4.62
C LYS A 109 5.40 7.24 3.39
N ILE A 110 4.46 7.40 2.45
CA ILE A 110 4.50 6.67 1.17
C ILE A 110 5.77 7.02 0.38
N ARG A 111 6.09 8.30 0.20
CA ARG A 111 7.26 8.74 -0.57
C ARG A 111 8.59 8.30 0.05
N SER A 112 8.61 8.08 1.36
CA SER A 112 9.79 7.61 2.11
C SER A 112 9.82 6.09 2.26
N SER A 113 8.84 5.38 1.70
CA SER A 113 8.79 3.93 1.72
C SER A 113 9.78 3.39 0.69
N ARG A 114 11.02 3.16 1.14
CA ARG A 114 12.17 2.57 0.41
C ARG A 114 13.21 3.57 -0.12
#